data_AF-A0A9D0THV8-F1
#
_entry.id   AF-A0A9D0THV8-F1
#
_cell.length_a   1.000
_cell.length_b   1.000
_cell.length_c   1.000
_cell.angle_alpha   90.00
_cell.angle_beta   90.00
_cell.angle_gamma   90.00
#
_symmetry.space_group_name_H-M   'P 1'
#
loop_
_entity.id
_entity.type
_entity.pdbx_description
1 polymer ?
#
loop_
_entity_poly.entity_id
_entity_poly.type
_entity_poly.pdbx_seq_one_letter_code
_entity_poly.pdbx_strand_id
1 'polypeptide(L)' 'MHSTQALMKKIQSLPIDRIAEVEDFVDFLKQRARYKKDNTGKQSLDFPVMSVGQWPSNLSLSRDDMYGDDGR' A
#
# COMPACT_ATOMS: atom_id res chain seq x y z
N MET A 1 22.05 -10.80 0.57
CA MET A 1 21.68 -11.15 -0.82
C MET A 1 21.20 -12.60 -1.01
N HIS A 2 20.90 -13.36 0.06
CA HIS A 2 20.49 -14.77 -0.04
C HIS A 2 19.01 -14.99 -0.40
N SER A 3 18.19 -13.94 -0.37
CA SER A 3 16.74 -14.04 -0.55
C SER A 3 16.33 -14.49 -1.96
N THR A 4 16.98 -13.96 -3.00
CA THR A 4 16.66 -14.30 -4.40
C THR A 4 17.09 -15.71 -4.76
N GLN A 5 18.25 -16.16 -4.27
CA GLN A 5 18.74 -17.52 -4.47
C GLN A 5 17.88 -18.56 -3.76
N ALA A 6 17.40 -18.26 -2.55
CA ALA A 6 16.47 -19.12 -1.82
C ALA A 6 15.10 -19.22 -2.53
N LEU A 7 14.64 -18.12 -3.13
CA LEU A 7 13.40 -18.10 -3.90
C LEU A 7 13.51 -18.94 -5.18
N MET A 8 14.62 -18.82 -5.92
CA MET A 8 14.86 -19.63 -7.12
C MET A 8 14.87 -21.14 -6.80
N LYS A 9 15.50 -21.55 -5.70
CA LYS A 9 15.48 -22.95 -5.28
C LYS A 9 14.07 -23.45 -4.95
N LYS A 10 13.24 -22.62 -4.31
CA LYS A 10 11.83 -22.95 -4.03
C LYS A 10 11.02 -23.12 -5.31
N ILE A 11 11.21 -22.21 -6.29
CA ILE A 11 10.54 -22.26 -7.59
C ILE A 11 10.94 -23.52 -8.38
N GLN A 12 12.21 -23.92 -8.32
CA GLN A 12 12.69 -25.14 -8.97
C GLN A 12 12.21 -26.43 -8.28
N SER A 13 11.92 -26.39 -6.98
CA SER A 13 11.40 -27.54 -6.23
C SER A 13 9.88 -27.71 -6.32
N LEU A 14 9.18 -26.81 -7.00
CA LEU A 14 7.71 -26.84 -7.09
C LEU A 14 7.24 -27.92 -8.10
N PRO A 15 6.14 -28.64 -7.80
CA PRO A 15 5.56 -29.60 -8.73
C PRO A 15 5.05 -28.91 -9.99
N ILE A 16 5.12 -29.61 -11.13
CA ILE A 16 4.69 -29.11 -12.44
C ILE A 16 3.21 -28.70 -12.44
N ASP A 17 2.39 -29.41 -11.66
CA ASP A 17 0.96 -29.12 -11.48
C ASP A 17 0.69 -27.72 -10.88
N ARG A 18 1.68 -27.13 -10.19
CA ARG A 18 1.59 -25.79 -9.58
C ARG A 18 2.23 -24.70 -10.43
N ILE A 19 2.86 -25.04 -11.56
CA ILE A 19 3.52 -24.04 -12.44
C ILE A 19 2.49 -23.08 -13.03
N ALA A 20 1.34 -23.58 -13.49
CA ALA A 20 0.27 -22.74 -14.05
C ALA A 20 -0.27 -21.71 -13.03
N GLU A 21 -0.38 -22.08 -11.75
CA GLU A 21 -0.79 -21.17 -10.67
C GLU A 21 0.28 -20.11 -10.37
N VAL A 22 1.56 -20.49 -10.44
CA VAL A 22 2.67 -19.54 -10.30
C VAL A 22 2.73 -18.57 -11.48
N GLU A 23 2.48 -19.04 -12.70
CA GLU A 23 2.41 -18.20 -13.90
C GLU A 23 1.29 -17.16 -13.78
N ASP A 24 0.10 -17.58 -13.39
CA ASP A 24 -1.04 -16.67 -13.15
C ASP A 24 -0.72 -15.63 -12.05
N PHE A 25 -0.10 -16.06 -10.96
CA PHE A 25 0.32 -15.14 -9.89
C PHE A 25 1.40 -14.14 -10.35
N VAL A 26 2.33 -14.56 -11.21
CA VAL A 26 3.34 -13.67 -11.79
C VAL A 26 2.70 -12.65 -12.73
N ASP A 27 1.72 -13.07 -13.54
CA ASP A 27 0.98 -12.16 -14.41
C ASP A 27 0.10 -11.18 -13.62
N PHE A 28 -0.52 -11.63 -12.53
CA PHE A 28 -1.17 -10.76 -11.55
C PHE A 28 -0.22 -9.70 -10.97
N LEU A 29 1.01 -10.09 -10.58
CA LEU A 29 2.01 -9.13 -10.08
C LEU A 29 2.43 -8.12 -11.14
N LYS A 30 2.60 -8.54 -12.40
CA LYS A 30 2.89 -7.63 -13.53
C LYS A 30 1.74 -6.66 -13.77
N GLN A 31 0.51 -7.14 -13.77
CA GLN A 31 -0.69 -6.33 -13.94
C GLN A 31 -0.82 -5.30 -12.80
N ARG A 32 -0.61 -5.72 -11.55
CA ARG A 32 -0.61 -4.82 -10.39
C ARG A 32 0.50 -3.77 -10.45
N ALA A 33 1.69 -4.14 -10.92
CA ALA A 33 2.79 -3.20 -11.09
C ALA A 33 2.50 -2.15 -12.17
N ARG A 34 1.80 -2.53 -13.25
CA ARG A 34 1.31 -1.59 -14.29
C ARG A 34 0.30 -0.60 -13.70
N TYR A 35 -0.73 -1.09 -13.00
CA TYR A 35 -1.73 -0.22 -12.36
C TYR A 35 -1.14 0.76 -11.32
N LYS A 36 -0.08 0.37 -10.61
CA LYS A 36 0.62 1.29 -9.69
C LYS A 36 1.41 2.38 -10.42
N LYS A 37 1.94 2.08 -11.61
CA LYS A 37 2.69 3.05 -12.42
C LYS A 37 1.78 4.08 -13.07
N ASP A 38 0.55 3.68 -13.41
CA ASP A 38 -0.45 4.57 -13.99
C ASP A 38 -1.12 5.47 -12.93
N ASN A 39 -1.21 5.01 -11.67
CA ASN A 39 -1.78 5.79 -10.55
C ASN A 39 -0.82 6.79 -9.88
N THR A 40 0.45 6.87 -10.29
CA THR A 40 1.35 7.94 -9.80
C THR A 40 1.08 9.30 -10.45
N GLY A 41 0.19 9.37 -11.46
CA GLY A 41 -0.36 10.61 -11.97
C GLY A 41 -1.68 10.97 -11.29
N LYS A 42 -1.62 11.63 -10.12
CA LYS A 42 -2.72 12.40 -9.48
C LYS A 42 -4.14 12.00 -9.92
N GLN A 43 -4.62 10.82 -9.54
CA GLN A 43 -6.05 10.54 -9.59
C GLN A 43 -6.59 10.55 -8.17
N SER A 44 -7.28 11.65 -7.86
CA SER A 44 -8.23 11.76 -6.77
C SER A 44 -9.15 10.55 -6.80
N LEU A 45 -8.99 9.67 -5.82
CA LEU A 45 -9.80 8.47 -5.68
C LEU A 45 -11.27 8.87 -5.49
N ASP A 46 -12.15 8.28 -6.30
CA ASP A 46 -13.61 8.34 -6.15
C ASP A 46 -14.04 7.38 -5.02
N PHE A 47 -13.57 7.66 -3.81
CA PHE A 47 -14.27 7.20 -2.61
C PHE A 47 -15.12 8.36 -2.14
N PRO A 48 -16.35 8.15 -1.67
CA PRO A 48 -17.10 9.15 -0.91
C PRO A 48 -16.49 9.31 0.48
N VAL A 49 -15.17 9.43 0.58
CA VAL A 49 -14.56 10.17 1.66
C VAL A 49 -14.93 11.60 1.33
N MET A 50 -15.99 12.11 1.97
CA MET A 50 -16.15 13.56 2.06
C MET A 50 -14.80 14.04 2.56
N SER A 51 -14.04 14.73 1.71
CA SER A 51 -12.84 15.43 2.13
C SER A 51 -13.29 16.29 3.28
N VAL A 52 -13.04 15.86 4.52
CA VAL A 52 -13.26 16.72 5.68
C VAL A 52 -12.37 17.90 5.37
N GLY A 53 -13.01 19.04 5.08
CA GLY A 53 -12.34 20.21 4.53
C GLY A 53 -11.10 20.54 5.37
N GLN A 54 -10.17 21.29 4.78
CA GLN A 54 -8.92 21.65 5.45
C GLN A 54 -9.18 22.02 6.91
N TRP A 55 -8.51 21.30 7.81
CA TRP A 55 -8.70 21.51 9.23
C TRP A 55 -8.45 22.99 9.55
N PRO A 56 -9.38 23.67 10.24
CA PRO A 56 -9.28 25.09 10.54
C PRO A 56 -7.92 25.40 11.17
N SER A 57 -7.19 26.36 10.60
CA SER A 57 -5.83 26.70 11.05
C SER A 57 -5.78 27.28 12.46
N ASN A 58 -6.94 27.71 12.97
CA ASN A 58 -7.13 28.23 14.32
C ASN A 58 -7.57 27.15 15.33
N LEU A 59 -7.70 25.89 14.92
CA LEU A 59 -8.00 24.78 15.80
C LEU A 59 -6.80 23.83 15.81
N SER A 60 -6.25 23.53 16.98
CA SER A 60 -5.20 22.54 17.12
C SER A 60 -5.78 21.25 17.68
N LEU A 61 -5.30 20.11 17.19
CA LEU A 61 -5.53 18.82 17.84
C LEU A 61 -4.47 18.54 18.92
N SER A 62 -3.67 19.56 19.29
CA SER A 62 -2.75 19.42 20.42
C SER A 62 -3.55 19.15 21.70
N ARG A 63 -2.96 18.31 22.55
CA ARG A 63 -3.50 18.02 23.88
C ARG A 63 -3.75 19.31 24.67
N ASP A 64 -2.84 20.28 24.58
CA ASP A 64 -2.92 21.55 25.32
C ASP A 64 -4.12 22.41 24.90
N ASP A 65 -4.52 22.35 23.62
CA ASP A 65 -5.67 23.09 23.08
C ASP A 65 -6.99 22.33 23.33
N MET A 66 -6.95 20.99 23.30
CA MET A 66 -8.13 20.14 23.51
C MET A 66 -8.52 19.96 24.98
N TYR A 67 -7.55 19.90 25.88
CA TYR A 67 -7.77 19.59 27.30
C TYR A 67 -7.37 20.72 28.23
N GLY A 68 -6.83 21.82 27.68
CA GLY A 68 -6.13 22.84 28.46
C GLY A 68 -4.79 22.28 28.97
N ASP A 69 -3.82 23.16 29.16
CA ASP A 69 -2.61 22.81 29.91
C ASP A 69 -3.04 22.50 31.36
N ASP A 70 -3.20 21.21 31.65
CA ASP A 70 -3.43 20.72 33.02
C ASP A 70 -2.16 20.74 33.87
N GLY A 71 -1.14 21.50 33.46
CA GLY A 71 -0.27 22.26 34.34
C GLY A 71 0.61 21.41 35.24
N ARG A 72 1.50 20.62 34.63
CA ARG A 72 2.63 20.02 35.34
C ARG A 72 3.97 20.32 34.68
#